data_AF-A0A2H6ICF6-F1
#
_entry.id   AF-A0A2H6ICF6-F1
#
_cell.length_a   1.000
_cell.length_b   1.000
_cell.length_c   1.000
_cell.angle_alpha   90.00
_cell.angle_beta   90.00
_cell.angle_gamma   90.00
#
_symmetry.space_group_name_H-M   'P 1'
#
loop_
_entity.id
_entity.type
_entity.pdbx_description
1 polymer ?
#
loop_
_entity_poly.entity_id
_entity_poly.type
_entity_poly.pdbx_seq_one_letter_code
_entity_poly.pdbx_strand_id
1 'polypeptide(L)'
;MMAEVFIDNNDYKSALPLLGSFEKITSYSSRGLYQMGLVKLKLGMKEEGIRYLKKSVEVFKAAPRFKRKVDRKWAWKARALLKKGV
;
A
#
# COMPACT_ATOMS: atom_id res chain seq x y z
N MET A 1 7.55 -11.12 2.47
CA MET A 1 6.83 -10.83 3.73
C MET A 1 5.46 -11.48 3.62
N MET A 2 4.92 -12.16 4.64
CA MET A 2 3.77 -13.06 4.50
C MET A 2 2.58 -12.46 3.73
N ALA A 3 2.25 -11.18 3.95
CA ALA A 3 1.21 -10.48 3.20
C ALA A 3 1.44 -10.39 1.69
N GLU A 4 2.69 -10.28 1.22
CA GLU A 4 3.02 -10.29 -0.21
C GLU A 4 2.75 -11.64 -0.85
N VAL A 5 3.03 -12.73 -0.16
CA VAL A 5 2.76 -14.08 -0.67
C VAL A 5 1.26 -14.26 -0.91
N PHE A 6 0.42 -13.77 0.00
CA PHE A 6 -1.03 -13.79 -0.18
C PHE A 6 -1.50 -12.83 -1.29
N ILE A 7 -0.92 -11.64 -1.42
CA ILE A 7 -1.21 -10.71 -2.52
C ILE A 7 -0.84 -11.33 -3.88
N ASP A 8 0.33 -11.96 -3.97
CA ASP A 8 0.83 -12.61 -5.19
C ASP A 8 -0.05 -13.82 -5.56
N ASN A 9 -0.58 -14.53 -4.56
CA ASN A 9 -1.57 -15.60 -4.73
C ASN A 9 -3.01 -15.12 -4.95
N ASN A 10 -3.26 -13.81 -5.09
CA ASN A 10 -4.58 -13.18 -5.18
C ASN A 10 -5.51 -13.42 -3.96
N ASP A 11 -4.98 -13.89 -2.84
CA ASP A 11 -5.73 -14.03 -1.59
C ASP A 11 -5.68 -12.73 -0.76
N TYR A 12 -6.44 -11.75 -1.23
CA TYR A 12 -6.51 -10.44 -0.60
C TYR A 12 -7.20 -10.48 0.78
N LYS A 13 -8.06 -11.49 1.03
CA LYS A 13 -8.78 -11.64 2.31
C LYS A 13 -7.83 -12.03 3.43
N SER A 14 -6.93 -12.98 3.17
CA SER A 14 -5.90 -13.39 4.13
C SER A 14 -4.81 -12.34 4.30
N ALA A 15 -4.53 -11.53 3.27
CA ALA A 15 -3.54 -10.47 3.33
C ALA A 15 -3.94 -9.29 4.23
N LEU A 16 -5.24 -8.96 4.30
CA LEU A 16 -5.75 -7.80 5.03
C LEU A 16 -5.40 -7.81 6.54
N PRO A 17 -5.68 -8.87 7.32
CA PRO A 17 -5.35 -8.89 8.74
C PRO A 17 -3.83 -8.85 9.00
N LEU A 18 -3.04 -9.46 8.10
CA LEU A 18 -1.57 -9.43 8.19
C LEU A 18 -1.02 -8.02 7.98
N LEU A 19 -1.57 -7.27 7.02
CA LEU A 19 -1.22 -5.88 6.79
C LEU A 19 -1.71 -4.97 7.94
N GLY A 20 -2.87 -5.26 8.53
CA GLY A 20 -3.38 -4.52 9.69
C GLY A 20 -2.50 -4.66 10.93
N SER A 21 -2.04 -5.88 11.21
CA SER A 21 -1.06 -6.12 12.28
C SER A 21 0.27 -5.42 11.99
N PHE A 22 0.69 -5.38 10.73
CA PHE A 22 1.90 -4.69 10.31
C PHE A 22 1.82 -3.16 10.44
N GLU A 23 0.65 -2.56 10.20
CA GLU A 23 0.40 -1.13 10.40
C GLU A 23 0.52 -0.73 11.89
N LYS A 24 0.11 -1.62 12.81
CA LYS A 24 0.27 -1.39 14.26
C LYS A 24 1.71 -1.45 14.73
N ILE A 25 2.53 -2.31 14.13
CA ILE A 25 3.91 -2.59 14.58
C ILE A 25 4.92 -1.68 13.87
N THR A 26 4.69 -1.33 12.61
CA THR A 26 5.66 -0.57 11.80
C THR A 26 5.13 0.79 11.42
N SER A 27 5.88 1.84 11.74
CA SER A 27 5.56 3.20 11.33
C SER A 27 5.44 3.29 9.81
N TYR A 28 4.24 3.66 9.35
CA TYR A 28 3.82 4.11 8.02
C TYR A 28 4.93 4.14 6.96
N SER A 29 5.19 2.99 6.32
CA SER A 29 6.02 2.93 5.12
C SER A 29 5.16 3.12 3.87
N SER A 30 5.73 3.72 2.81
CA SER A 30 5.01 3.91 1.55
C SER A 30 4.59 2.56 0.93
N ARG A 31 5.44 1.53 1.08
CA ARG A 31 5.15 0.14 0.65
C ARG A 31 3.93 -0.44 1.36
N GLY A 32 3.89 -0.39 2.69
CA GLY A 32 2.78 -0.95 3.46
C GLY A 32 1.46 -0.27 3.14
N LEU A 33 1.48 1.06 3.04
CA LEU A 33 0.29 1.85 2.65
C LEU A 33 -0.18 1.54 1.22
N TYR A 34 0.74 1.32 0.28
CA TYR A 34 0.40 0.88 -1.07
C TYR A 34 -0.27 -0.49 -1.06
N GLN A 35 0.29 -1.46 -0.33
CA GLN A 35 -0.24 -2.82 -0.24
C GLN A 35 -1.63 -2.84 0.39
N MET A 36 -1.83 -2.07 1.47
CA MET A 36 -3.13 -1.89 2.10
C MET A 36 -4.15 -1.30 1.13
N GLY A 37 -3.74 -0.26 0.38
CA GLY A 37 -4.56 0.33 -0.67
C GLY A 37 -4.96 -0.69 -1.74
N LEU A 38 -3.99 -1.44 -2.27
CA LEU A 38 -4.22 -2.47 -3.28
C LEU A 38 -5.19 -3.55 -2.80
N VAL A 39 -4.94 -4.11 -1.61
CA VAL A 39 -5.79 -5.16 -1.02
C VAL A 39 -7.22 -4.65 -0.83
N LYS A 40 -7.39 -3.45 -0.25
CA LYS A 40 -8.72 -2.85 -0.06
C LYS A 40 -9.45 -2.59 -1.38
N LEU A 41 -8.76 -2.11 -2.41
CA LEU A 41 -9.35 -1.97 -3.75
C LEU A 41 -9.81 -3.32 -4.32
N LYS A 42 -8.99 -4.37 -4.16
CA LYS A 42 -9.31 -5.73 -4.63
C LYS A 42 -10.45 -6.39 -3.86
N LEU A 43 -10.66 -5.99 -2.61
CA LEU A 43 -11.78 -6.41 -1.78
C LEU A 43 -13.06 -5.57 -2.02
N GLY A 44 -13.06 -4.66 -2.99
CA GLY A 44 -14.22 -3.80 -3.29
C GLY A 44 -14.35 -2.55 -2.40
N MET A 45 -13.45 -2.37 -1.45
CA MET A 45 -13.41 -1.19 -0.56
C MET A 45 -12.73 -0.01 -1.26
N LYS A 46 -13.35 0.49 -2.34
CA LYS A 46 -12.73 1.45 -3.27
C LYS A 46 -12.30 2.76 -2.59
N GLU A 47 -13.17 3.35 -1.78
CA GLU A 47 -12.90 4.64 -1.11
C GLU A 47 -11.72 4.53 -0.13
N GLU A 48 -11.71 3.50 0.71
CA GLU A 48 -10.61 3.28 1.63
C GLU A 48 -9.32 2.95 0.89
N GLY A 49 -9.38 2.11 -0.15
CA GLY A 49 -8.22 1.78 -0.96
C GLY A 49 -7.58 3.03 -1.58
N ILE A 50 -8.39 3.93 -2.15
CA ILE A 50 -7.94 5.23 -2.66
C ILE A 50 -7.30 6.07 -1.55
N ARG A 51 -7.91 6.12 -0.36
CA ARG A 51 -7.37 6.87 0.79
C ARG A 51 -5.98 6.37 1.18
N TYR A 52 -5.79 5.05 1.24
CA TYR A 52 -4.48 4.44 1.55
C TYR A 52 -3.44 4.67 0.46
N LEU A 53 -3.83 4.61 -0.82
CA LEU A 53 -2.93 4.95 -1.93
C LEU A 53 -2.49 6.41 -1.90
N LYS A 54 -3.38 7.35 -1.55
CA LYS A 54 -3.01 8.77 -1.37
C LYS A 54 -1.99 8.93 -0.24
N LYS A 55 -2.27 8.34 0.93
CA LYS A 55 -1.34 8.33 2.08
C LYS A 55 0.03 7.76 1.71
N SER A 56 0.08 6.68 0.91
CA SER A 56 1.34 6.09 0.43
C SER A 56 2.21 7.11 -0.34
N VAL A 57 1.58 7.93 -1.18
CA VAL A 57 2.26 8.98 -1.95
C VAL A 57 2.70 10.15 -1.06
N GLU A 58 1.90 10.53 -0.07
CA GLU A 58 2.22 11.60 0.89
C GLU A 58 3.41 11.22 1.76
N VAL A 59 3.39 10.02 2.34
CA VAL A 59 4.50 9.49 3.13
C VAL A 59 5.77 9.41 2.31
N PHE A 60 5.69 8.99 1.05
CA PHE A 60 6.85 9.00 0.16
C PHE A 60 7.41 10.40 -0.08
N LYS A 61 6.56 11.41 -0.27
CA LYS A 61 6.99 12.81 -0.43
C LYS A 61 7.69 13.33 0.83
N ALA A 62 7.16 13.00 2.01
CA ALA A 62 7.71 13.39 3.30
C ALA A 62 8.98 12.61 3.71
N ALA A 63 9.23 11.45 3.11
CA ALA A 63 10.35 10.59 3.50
C ALA A 63 11.73 11.23 3.22
N PRO A 64 12.79 10.90 4.00
CA PRO A 64 14.16 11.29 3.70
C PRO A 64 14.71 10.69 2.39
N ARG A 65 15.75 11.31 1.80
CA ARG A 65 16.32 10.92 0.48
C ARG A 65 16.69 9.43 0.38
N PHE A 66 17.28 8.85 1.44
CA PHE A 66 17.68 7.44 1.44
C PHE A 66 16.47 6.50 1.35
N LYS A 67 15.38 6.80 2.07
CA LYS A 67 14.16 6.00 2.11
C LYS A 67 13.34 6.17 0.82
N ARG A 68 13.35 7.36 0.22
CA ARG A 68 12.77 7.59 -1.11
C ARG A 68 13.36 6.70 -2.19
N LYS A 69 14.67 6.41 -2.18
CA LYS A 69 15.25 5.51 -3.19
C LYS A 69 14.59 4.12 -3.17
N VAL A 70 14.34 3.59 -1.97
CA VAL A 70 13.73 2.26 -1.77
C VAL A 70 12.23 2.28 -2.11
N ASP A 71 11.52 3.32 -1.67
CA ASP A 71 10.06 3.38 -1.76
C ASP A 71 9.52 3.98 -3.07
N ARG A 72 10.40 4.51 -3.94
CA ARG A 72 10.02 5.19 -5.21
C ARG A 72 9.09 4.35 -6.07
N LYS A 73 9.38 3.05 -6.21
CA LYS A 73 8.58 2.14 -7.02
C LYS A 73 7.13 2.03 -6.53
N TRP A 74 6.92 2.06 -5.22
CA TRP A 74 5.60 1.91 -4.60
C TRP A 74 4.77 3.17 -4.74
N ALA A 75 5.39 4.33 -4.51
CA ALA A 75 4.74 5.62 -4.73
C ALA A 75 4.31 5.81 -6.20
N TRP A 76 5.12 5.32 -7.15
CA TRP A 76 4.77 5.34 -8.57
C TRP A 76 3.60 4.40 -8.90
N LYS A 77 3.62 3.17 -8.41
CA LYS A 77 2.48 2.25 -8.56
C LYS A 77 1.21 2.81 -7.94
N ALA A 78 1.30 3.45 -6.77
CA ALA A 78 0.17 4.12 -6.13
C ALA A 78 -0.39 5.24 -7.00
N ARG A 79 0.47 6.13 -7.53
CA ARG A 79 0.05 7.18 -8.47
C ARG A 79 -0.58 6.63 -9.74
N ALA A 80 -0.03 5.56 -10.30
CA ALA A 80 -0.57 4.94 -11.50
C ALA A 80 -1.98 4.38 -11.25
N LEU A 81 -2.22 3.72 -10.11
CA LEU A 81 -3.54 3.23 -9.72
C LEU A 81 -4.54 4.37 -9.49
N LEU A 82 -4.12 5.43 -8.80
CA LEU A 82 -4.94 6.63 -8.59
C LEU A 82 -5.33 7.29 -9.92
N LYS A 83 -4.39 7.37 -10.87
CA LYS A 83 -4.62 7.97 -12.20
C LYS A 83 -5.46 7.06 -13.11
N LYS A 84 -5.38 5.74 -12.96
CA LYS A 84 -6.25 4.77 -13.65
C LYS A 84 -7.70 4.84 -13.17
N GLY A 85 -8.01 5.63 -12.13
CA GLY A 85 -9.37 5.84 -11.65
C GLY A 85 -9.98 4.65 -10.92
N VAL A 86 -9.17 3.63 -10.58
CA VAL A 86 -9.57 2.32 -10.04
C VAL A 86 -10.85 1.77 -10.67
#